data_AF-A0A1W9QIW7-F1
#
_entry.id   AF-A0A1W9QIW7-F1
#
_cell.length_a   1.000
_cell.length_b   1.000
_cell.length_c   1.000
_cell.angle_alpha   90.00
_cell.angle_beta   90.00
_cell.angle_gamma   90.00
#
_symmetry.space_group_name_H-M   'P 1'
#
loop_
_entity.id
_entity.type
_entity.pdbx_description
1 polymer ?
#
loop_
_entity_poly.entity_id
_entity_poly.type
_entity_poly.pdbx_seq_one_letter_code
_entity_poly.pdbx_strand_id
1 'polypeptide(L)'
;MKKSQPDNVNSIFEYFLKNFFLFHRYDSVNPDIHYGIDNKSKIQIVQEIDDVFFSQKQDISPENIIWKNWKGKRIPFCFGKSDKKEILTEKNNEILINYDIVASAFYFLSGWNEFVNSSKIFGRKMNLRFFCLTTSMFAAALGWKVHSAN
;
A
#
# COMPACT_ATOMS: atom_id res chain seq x y z
N MET A 1 12.56 -40.18 -12.81
CA MET A 1 13.04 -39.20 -11.80
C MET A 1 12.09 -38.02 -11.78
N LYS A 2 11.28 -37.88 -10.72
CA LYS A 2 10.42 -36.71 -10.53
C LYS A 2 11.32 -35.53 -10.13
N LYS A 3 11.34 -34.44 -10.91
CA LYS A 3 11.93 -33.17 -10.47
C LYS A 3 11.03 -32.63 -9.36
N SER A 4 11.55 -32.56 -8.14
CA SER A 4 10.93 -31.85 -7.02
C SER A 4 10.88 -30.35 -7.36
N GLN A 5 9.68 -29.76 -7.24
CA GLN A 5 9.48 -28.32 -7.35
C GLN A 5 10.20 -27.60 -6.20
N PRO A 6 10.70 -26.36 -6.38
CA PRO A 6 11.38 -25.65 -5.32
C PRO A 6 10.35 -25.13 -4.31
N ASP A 7 10.41 -25.68 -3.10
CA ASP A 7 9.93 -24.98 -1.91
C ASP A 7 10.67 -23.64 -1.80
N ASN A 8 10.00 -22.65 -1.19
CA ASN A 8 10.63 -21.51 -0.53
C ASN A 8 10.68 -20.14 -1.26
N VAL A 9 9.51 -19.58 -1.60
CA VAL A 9 9.33 -18.11 -1.64
C VAL A 9 8.51 -17.62 -0.43
N ASN A 10 7.63 -18.48 0.10
CA ASN A 10 6.80 -18.15 1.26
C ASN A 10 7.58 -18.06 2.59
N SER A 11 8.70 -18.77 2.81
CA SER A 11 9.28 -18.81 4.17
C SER A 11 9.99 -17.52 4.60
N ILE A 12 10.59 -16.76 3.67
CA ILE A 12 11.29 -15.51 4.00
C ILE A 12 10.29 -14.41 4.37
N PHE A 13 9.19 -14.32 3.63
CA PHE A 13 8.14 -13.36 3.92
C PHE A 13 7.46 -13.66 5.26
N GLU A 14 7.11 -14.93 5.50
CA GLU A 14 6.58 -15.38 6.79
C GLU A 14 7.57 -15.12 7.94
N TYR A 15 8.86 -15.38 7.72
CA TYR A 15 9.90 -15.06 8.69
C TYR A 15 9.97 -13.56 8.99
N PHE A 16 9.94 -12.71 7.97
CA PHE A 16 9.92 -11.26 8.13
C PHE A 16 8.71 -10.80 8.94
N LEU A 17 7.49 -11.24 8.55
CA LEU A 17 6.26 -10.88 9.25
C LEU A 17 6.29 -11.33 10.71
N LYS A 18 6.73 -12.56 10.97
CA LYS A 18 6.86 -13.08 12.33
C LYS A 18 7.80 -12.22 13.17
N ASN A 19 8.96 -11.85 12.65
CA ASN A 19 9.91 -10.98 13.38
C ASN A 19 9.37 -9.57 13.57
N PHE A 20 8.68 -9.01 12.57
CA PHE A 20 8.03 -7.71 12.67
C PHE A 20 6.98 -7.69 13.78
N PHE A 21 6.10 -8.70 13.84
CA PHE A 21 5.08 -8.79 14.89
C PHE A 21 5.70 -8.99 16.28
N LEU A 22 6.74 -9.83 16.40
CA LEU A 22 7.47 -10.01 17.65
C LEU A 22 8.10 -8.71 18.16
N PHE A 23 8.75 -7.95 17.26
CA PHE A 23 9.38 -6.68 17.62
C PHE A 23 8.35 -5.64 18.08
N HIS A 24 7.23 -5.54 17.38
CA HIS A 24 6.18 -4.56 17.67
C HIS A 24 5.17 -5.03 18.73
N ARG A 25 5.35 -6.22 19.31
CA ARG A 25 4.46 -6.83 20.31
C ARG A 25 3.00 -6.90 19.85
N TYR A 26 2.79 -7.27 18.59
CA TYR A 26 1.46 -7.57 18.09
C TYR A 26 1.07 -8.99 18.52
N ASP A 27 0.05 -9.11 19.37
CA ASP A 27 -0.46 -10.40 19.86
C ASP A 27 -1.24 -11.19 18.80
N SER A 28 -1.72 -10.51 17.74
CA SER A 28 -2.47 -11.09 16.63
C SER A 28 -1.58 -11.27 15.40
N VAL A 29 -1.34 -12.52 15.01
CA VAL A 29 -0.54 -12.92 13.84
C VAL A 29 -1.18 -12.48 12.52
N ASN A 30 -2.46 -12.13 12.52
CA ASN A 30 -3.15 -11.68 11.33
C ASN A 30 -4.26 -10.68 11.69
N PRO A 31 -4.00 -9.36 11.62
CA PRO A 31 -5.07 -8.39 11.74
C PRO A 31 -6.02 -8.59 10.54
N ASP A 32 -7.31 -8.75 10.83
CA ASP A 32 -8.36 -8.89 9.82
C ASP A 32 -8.58 -7.53 9.13
N ILE A 33 -7.75 -7.27 8.12
CA ILE A 33 -7.69 -6.03 7.34
C ILE A 33 -8.11 -6.33 5.90
N HIS A 34 -9.07 -5.57 5.38
CA HIS A 34 -9.47 -5.58 3.98
C HIS A 34 -9.17 -4.24 3.31
N TYR A 35 -8.63 -4.29 2.09
CA TYR A 35 -8.49 -3.12 1.23
C TYR A 35 -9.68 -3.05 0.29
N GLY A 36 -10.55 -2.07 0.53
CA GLY A 36 -11.93 -2.03 0.03
C GLY A 36 -12.95 -2.08 1.17
N ILE A 37 -14.22 -1.95 0.81
CA ILE A 37 -15.35 -2.08 1.75
C ILE A 37 -16.01 -3.43 1.53
N ASP A 38 -15.86 -4.34 2.49
CA ASP A 38 -16.48 -5.67 2.44
C ASP A 38 -17.55 -5.89 3.51
N ASN A 39 -17.64 -4.99 4.50
CA ASN A 39 -18.50 -5.09 5.69
C ASN A 39 -18.35 -6.43 6.43
N LYS A 40 -17.16 -7.04 6.38
CA LYS A 40 -16.85 -8.31 7.04
C LYS A 40 -15.57 -8.22 7.86
N SER A 41 -14.56 -7.55 7.33
CA SER A 41 -13.28 -7.41 8.02
C SER A 41 -13.34 -6.37 9.14
N LYS A 42 -12.65 -6.68 10.25
CA LYS A 42 -12.54 -5.78 11.41
C LYS A 42 -11.95 -4.42 11.06
N ILE A 43 -11.01 -4.36 10.13
CA ILE A 43 -10.41 -3.13 9.64
C ILE A 43 -10.64 -3.08 8.13
N GLN A 44 -11.25 -2.02 7.64
CA GLN A 44 -11.50 -1.80 6.22
C GLN A 44 -10.84 -0.49 5.81
N ILE A 45 -10.23 -0.46 4.64
CA ILE A 45 -9.55 0.72 4.10
C ILE A 45 -10.27 1.12 2.83
N VAL A 46 -10.75 2.36 2.73
CA VAL A 46 -11.35 2.85 1.49
C VAL A 46 -10.29 2.81 0.38
N GLN A 47 -10.60 2.10 -0.70
CA GLN A 47 -9.86 2.17 -1.95
C GLN A 47 -10.44 3.31 -2.79
N GLU A 48 -9.64 4.34 -3.02
CA GLU A 48 -10.02 5.50 -3.86
C GLU A 48 -9.19 5.58 -5.14
N ILE A 49 -8.06 4.88 -5.20
CA ILE A 49 -7.26 4.82 -6.42
C ILE A 49 -7.85 3.81 -7.42
N ASP A 50 -7.85 4.19 -8.69
CA ASP A 50 -8.17 3.29 -9.79
C ASP A 50 -6.91 2.62 -10.35
N ASP A 51 -7.10 1.50 -11.05
CA ASP A 51 -6.02 0.78 -11.75
C ASP A 51 -5.40 1.63 -12.87
N VAL A 52 -6.09 2.69 -13.28
CA VAL A 52 -5.74 3.58 -14.39
C VAL A 52 -4.60 4.51 -14.00
N PHE A 53 -4.57 5.03 -12.77
CA PHE A 53 -3.57 5.98 -12.31
C PHE A 53 -2.13 5.48 -12.52
N PHE A 54 -1.82 4.27 -12.03
CA PHE A 54 -0.48 3.69 -12.14
C PHE A 54 -0.18 3.21 -13.56
N SER A 55 -1.17 2.63 -14.25
CA SER A 55 -0.97 2.11 -15.61
C SER A 55 -0.71 3.22 -16.64
N GLN A 56 -1.33 4.39 -16.47
CA GLN A 56 -1.12 5.56 -17.32
C GLN A 56 0.10 6.41 -16.89
N LYS A 57 0.88 5.98 -15.90
CA LYS A 57 2.05 6.73 -15.40
C LYS A 57 1.72 8.16 -15.02
N GLN A 58 0.58 8.37 -14.36
CA GLN A 58 0.18 9.70 -13.92
C GLN A 58 0.99 10.14 -12.68
N ASP A 59 1.17 11.46 -12.55
CA ASP A 59 1.74 12.12 -11.37
C ASP A 59 0.62 12.77 -10.55
N ILE A 60 0.80 12.91 -9.25
CA ILE A 60 -0.19 13.60 -8.39
C ILE A 60 0.16 15.08 -8.36
N SER A 61 -0.79 15.91 -8.78
CA SER A 61 -0.64 17.35 -8.60
C SER A 61 -0.68 17.72 -7.11
N PRO A 62 0.27 18.53 -6.59
CA PRO A 62 0.34 18.86 -5.16
C PRO A 62 -0.94 19.46 -4.56
N GLU A 63 -1.74 20.14 -5.38
CA GLU A 63 -3.05 20.72 -5.00
C GLU A 63 -4.12 19.65 -4.69
N ASN A 64 -3.95 18.43 -5.21
CA ASN A 64 -4.87 17.32 -4.97
C ASN A 64 -4.55 16.56 -3.68
N ILE A 65 -3.44 16.88 -3.00
CA ILE A 65 -3.05 16.22 -1.75
C ILE A 65 -3.93 16.73 -0.61
N ILE A 66 -4.70 15.81 -0.02
CA ILE A 66 -5.52 16.09 1.16
C ILE A 66 -4.63 15.98 2.39
N TRP A 67 -4.53 17.07 3.15
CA TRP A 67 -3.77 17.09 4.40
C TRP A 67 -4.69 16.94 5.61
N LYS A 68 -4.46 15.94 6.45
CA LYS A 68 -5.21 15.75 7.70
C LYS A 68 -4.29 15.85 8.92
N ASN A 69 -4.80 16.41 10.00
CA ASN A 69 -4.10 16.39 11.29
C ASN A 69 -4.48 15.14 12.07
N TRP A 70 -3.50 14.35 12.49
CA TRP A 70 -3.67 13.17 13.33
C TRP A 70 -2.62 13.14 14.43
N LYS A 71 -3.07 13.11 15.70
CA LYS A 71 -2.18 13.12 16.88
C LYS A 71 -1.09 14.20 16.81
N GLY A 72 -1.46 15.42 16.38
CA GLY A 72 -0.54 16.56 16.23
C GLY A 72 0.39 16.50 15.01
N LYS A 73 0.25 15.49 14.14
CA LYS A 73 1.02 15.37 12.90
C LYS A 73 0.15 15.62 11.68
N ARG A 74 0.67 16.36 10.71
CA ARG A 74 0.02 16.60 9.43
C ARG A 74 0.38 15.47 8.46
N ILE A 75 -0.60 14.70 8.02
CA ILE A 75 -0.43 13.52 7.17
C ILE A 75 -1.00 13.81 5.78
N PRO A 76 -0.24 13.58 4.70
CA PRO A 76 -0.73 13.70 3.34
C PRO A 76 -1.44 12.43 2.89
N PHE A 77 -2.63 12.60 2.32
CA PHE A 77 -3.38 11.57 1.61
C PHE A 77 -3.45 11.96 0.14
N CYS A 78 -2.86 11.10 -0.69
CA CYS A 78 -2.70 11.29 -2.13
C CYS A 78 -3.98 11.04 -2.91
N PHE A 79 -4.83 10.14 -2.38
CA PHE A 79 -6.02 9.67 -3.04
C PHE A 79 -7.20 9.82 -2.08
N GLY A 80 -8.13 10.69 -2.45
CA GLY A 80 -9.35 10.94 -1.70
C GLY A 80 -10.25 11.92 -2.43
N LYS A 81 -11.56 11.70 -2.34
CA LYS A 81 -12.56 12.55 -3.01
C LYS A 81 -12.92 13.79 -2.20
N SER A 82 -12.64 13.80 -0.90
CA SER A 82 -12.98 14.91 0.00
C SER A 82 -12.17 14.87 1.29
N ASP A 83 -11.86 16.06 1.82
CA ASP A 83 -11.23 16.29 3.12
C ASP A 83 -12.21 16.25 4.31
N LYS A 84 -13.51 16.07 4.04
CA LYS A 84 -14.58 16.17 5.04
C LYS A 84 -14.70 14.97 5.98
N LYS A 85 -14.17 13.80 5.62
CA LYS A 85 -14.27 12.60 6.44
C LYS A 85 -13.21 12.59 7.54
N GLU A 86 -13.52 11.98 8.69
CA GLU A 86 -12.51 11.64 9.69
C GLU A 86 -11.52 10.61 9.14
N ILE A 87 -10.30 10.54 9.66
CA ILE A 87 -9.33 9.55 9.17
C ILE A 87 -9.82 8.13 9.47
N LEU A 88 -10.35 7.94 10.68
CA LEU A 88 -10.88 6.67 11.17
C LEU A 88 -12.33 6.87 11.60
N THR A 89 -13.19 5.95 11.21
CA THR A 89 -14.55 5.84 11.73
C THR A 89 -14.70 4.47 12.38
N GLU A 90 -15.18 4.44 13.63
CA GLU A 90 -15.55 3.19 14.30
C GLU A 90 -17.05 2.98 14.19
N LYS A 91 -17.49 1.80 13.76
CA LYS A 91 -18.90 1.42 13.70
C LYS A 91 -19.04 -0.08 13.97
N ASN A 92 -19.91 -0.46 14.89
CA ASN A 92 -20.22 -1.87 15.18
C ASN A 92 -18.98 -2.76 15.42
N ASN A 93 -17.97 -2.24 16.12
CA ASN A 93 -16.70 -2.96 16.39
C ASN A 93 -15.85 -3.20 15.12
N GLU A 94 -16.13 -2.48 14.02
CA GLU A 94 -15.33 -2.37 12.81
C GLU A 94 -14.69 -0.98 12.72
N ILE A 95 -13.48 -0.92 12.18
CA ILE A 95 -12.73 0.30 11.94
C ILE A 95 -12.65 0.54 10.44
N LEU A 96 -13.17 1.68 10.00
CA LEU A 96 -13.06 2.16 8.63
C LEU A 96 -11.99 3.26 8.54
N ILE A 97 -10.96 3.03 7.73
CA ILE A 97 -10.00 4.07 7.32
C ILE A 97 -10.56 4.75 6.07
N ASN A 98 -11.02 6.00 6.21
CA ASN A 98 -11.78 6.70 5.16
C ASN A 98 -10.92 7.20 3.98
N TYR A 99 -9.61 7.03 4.07
CA TYR A 99 -8.65 7.47 3.07
C TYR A 99 -7.80 6.30 2.61
N ASP A 100 -7.38 6.36 1.36
CA ASP A 100 -6.53 5.33 0.76
C ASP A 100 -5.08 5.50 1.22
N ILE A 101 -4.84 5.10 2.46
CA ILE A 101 -3.53 5.17 3.10
C ILE A 101 -2.52 4.21 2.46
N VAL A 102 -3.01 3.10 1.90
CA VAL A 102 -2.18 2.08 1.26
C VAL A 102 -1.59 2.62 -0.05
N ALA A 103 -2.44 3.17 -0.92
CA ALA A 103 -1.98 3.78 -2.17
C ALA A 103 -1.11 5.01 -1.90
N SER A 104 -1.47 5.85 -0.92
CA SER A 104 -0.67 7.01 -0.52
C SER A 104 0.73 6.60 -0.03
N ALA A 105 0.81 5.59 0.84
CA ALA A 105 2.08 5.05 1.32
C ALA A 105 2.91 4.48 0.16
N PHE A 106 2.27 3.72 -0.75
CA PHE A 106 2.95 3.20 -1.93
C PHE A 106 3.52 4.33 -2.79
N TYR A 107 2.75 5.37 -3.09
CA TYR A 107 3.19 6.50 -3.90
C TYR A 107 4.47 7.16 -3.33
N PHE A 108 4.50 7.43 -2.02
CA PHE A 108 5.67 8.04 -1.38
C PHE A 108 6.86 7.10 -1.24
N LEU A 109 6.62 5.83 -0.89
CA LEU A 109 7.69 4.86 -0.62
C LEU A 109 8.28 4.27 -1.90
N SER A 110 7.50 4.22 -2.99
CA SER A 110 7.95 3.70 -4.28
C SER A 110 8.73 4.72 -5.11
N GLY A 111 8.81 5.98 -4.66
CA GLY A 111 9.39 7.06 -5.47
C GLY A 111 8.63 7.30 -6.77
N TRP A 112 7.31 7.02 -6.81
CA TRP A 112 6.52 7.04 -8.04
C TRP A 112 6.63 8.36 -8.81
N ASN A 113 6.59 9.50 -8.10
CA ASN A 113 6.78 10.84 -8.67
C ASN A 113 8.10 10.96 -9.47
N GLU A 114 9.20 10.40 -8.94
CA GLU A 114 10.50 10.42 -9.63
C GLU A 114 10.49 9.50 -10.87
N PHE A 115 9.77 8.38 -10.80
CA PHE A 115 9.64 7.44 -11.91
C PHE A 115 8.86 8.05 -13.08
N VAL A 116 7.75 8.75 -12.82
CA VAL A 116 6.93 9.36 -13.87
C VAL A 116 7.50 10.70 -14.35
N ASN A 117 8.26 11.39 -13.51
CA ASN A 117 8.81 12.70 -13.83
C ASN A 117 10.34 12.71 -13.76
N SER A 118 10.98 12.26 -14.84
CA SER A 118 12.45 12.22 -14.99
C SER A 118 13.14 13.59 -14.86
N SER A 119 12.39 14.69 -14.93
CA SER A 119 12.91 16.06 -14.77
C SER A 119 12.91 16.57 -13.32
N LYS A 120 12.10 15.97 -12.43
CA LYS A 120 12.05 16.31 -10.98
C LYS A 120 13.08 15.46 -10.24
N ILE A 121 14.35 15.82 -10.35
CA ILE A 121 15.41 15.20 -9.54
C ILE A 121 15.35 15.78 -8.12
N PHE A 122 14.50 15.21 -7.26
CA PHE A 122 14.54 15.49 -5.82
C PHE A 122 15.00 14.25 -5.03
N GLY A 123 16.27 13.88 -5.25
CA GLY A 123 17.13 13.40 -4.17
C GLY A 123 17.04 11.94 -3.68
N ARG A 124 16.24 11.04 -4.25
CA ARG A 124 16.33 9.61 -3.90
C ARG A 124 16.27 8.71 -5.14
N LYS A 125 17.42 8.52 -5.80
CA LYS A 125 17.61 7.39 -6.75
C LYS A 125 17.28 6.07 -6.05
N MET A 126 16.02 5.65 -6.14
CA MET A 126 15.60 4.38 -5.60
C MET A 126 16.05 3.30 -6.56
N ASN A 127 16.74 2.29 -6.03
CA ASN A 127 17.28 1.20 -6.82
C ASN A 127 16.12 0.46 -7.50
N LEU A 128 16.19 0.22 -8.81
CA LEU A 128 15.14 -0.42 -9.61
C LEU A 128 14.66 -1.77 -9.02
N ARG A 129 15.51 -2.41 -8.21
CA ARG A 129 15.18 -3.64 -7.47
C ARG A 129 14.13 -3.44 -6.37
N PHE A 130 14.12 -2.29 -5.69
CA PHE A 130 13.10 -1.96 -4.68
C PHE A 130 11.74 -1.69 -5.32
N PHE A 131 11.71 -1.02 -6.48
CA PHE A 131 10.48 -0.81 -7.25
C PHE A 131 9.82 -2.14 -7.62
N CYS A 132 10.60 -3.11 -8.11
CA CYS A 132 10.11 -4.43 -8.48
C CYS A 132 9.57 -5.24 -7.27
N LEU A 133 10.20 -5.11 -6.10
CA LEU A 133 9.73 -5.74 -4.86
C LEU A 133 8.41 -5.11 -4.37
N THR A 134 8.30 -3.79 -4.44
CA THR A 134 7.07 -3.09 -4.02
C THR A 134 5.90 -3.34 -4.96
N THR A 135 6.11 -3.37 -6.27
CA THR A 135 5.06 -3.70 -7.25
C THR A 135 4.65 -5.16 -7.17
N SER A 136 5.58 -6.09 -6.90
CA SER A 136 5.26 -7.51 -6.70
C SER A 136 4.46 -7.75 -5.42
N MET A 137 4.79 -7.05 -4.33
CA MET A 137 4.00 -7.11 -3.09
C MET A 137 2.61 -6.50 -3.26
N PHE A 138 2.49 -5.40 -4.01
CA PHE A 138 1.20 -4.77 -4.31
C PHE A 138 0.34 -5.63 -5.24
N ALA A 139 0.94 -6.22 -6.28
CA ALA A 139 0.26 -7.16 -7.16
C ALA A 139 -0.22 -8.42 -6.40
N ALA A 140 0.58 -8.93 -5.46
CA ALA A 140 0.18 -10.04 -4.59
C ALA A 140 -0.96 -9.64 -3.63
N ALA A 141 -0.94 -8.43 -3.07
CA ALA A 141 -1.99 -7.92 -2.19
C ALA A 141 -3.33 -7.65 -2.94
N LEU A 142 -3.27 -7.33 -4.24
CA LEU A 142 -4.42 -7.07 -5.10
C LEU A 142 -4.89 -8.29 -5.93
N GLY A 143 -4.24 -9.45 -5.79
CA GLY A 143 -4.57 -10.65 -6.56
C GLY A 143 -4.22 -10.59 -8.06
N TRP A 144 -3.34 -9.68 -8.46
CA TRP A 144 -2.87 -9.55 -9.84
C TRP A 144 -1.85 -10.64 -10.20
N LYS A 145 -2.18 -11.47 -11.20
CA LYS A 145 -1.20 -12.32 -11.89
C LYS A 145 -0.28 -11.44 -12.74
N VAL A 146 0.94 -11.22 -12.27
CA VAL A 146 2.01 -10.65 -13.08
C VAL A 146 2.30 -11.61 -14.23
N HIS A 147 1.85 -11.29 -15.44
CA HIS A 147 2.36 -11.94 -16.64
C HIS A 147 3.80 -11.47 -16.84
N SER A 148 4.74 -12.40 -16.67
CA SER A 148 6.10 -12.25 -17.17
C SER A 148 6.03 -12.00 -18.67
N ALA A 149 6.39 -10.80 -19.13
CA ALA A 149 6.67 -10.56 -20.53
C ALA A 149 7.96 -11.32 -20.89
N ASN A 150 7.86 -12.21 -21.87
CA ASN A 150 9.00 -12.82 -22.56
C ASN A 150 9.75 -11.78 -23.39
#